data_AF-A0A7S0I4X0-F1
#
_entry.id   AF-A0A7S0I4X0-F1
#
_cell.length_a   1.000
_cell.length_b   1.000
_cell.length_c   1.000
_cell.angle_alpha   90.00
_cell.angle_beta   90.00
_cell.angle_gamma   90.00
#
_symmetry.space_group_name_H-M   'P 1'
#
loop_
_entity.id
_entity.type
_entity.pdbx_description
1 polymer ?
#
loop_
_entity_poly.entity_id
_entity_poly.type
_entity_poly.pdbx_seq_one_letter_code
_entity_poly.pdbx_strand_id
1 'polypeptide(L)'
;THDLASCVHAEPTMAADAIQGFGSIVFAQIRYLVVNLNKKNQKSSTSEIAHLLGMYGEGAFIYLIQCLVEEIDFRDAKLQKDQLKVQLLATEFGKLAGKPNFTQAVTQIFGSATLATPLTEEFLVALIKAIKAPMNQALALGVGLAQGPDQVLSSEGGKFLRTKLSELTAPQGREALLPLSEDLLHGLLFFLERQEGMARPRAQVTKVLCQIYPEERAPISLVPLLYGSDLISELNTRLTFEKEHVRYVSPEQRTAPQPAEGTELADLMQDLGYSCAATAKCLGEVFSQYGELTHECVAGIVAMLARTTTSLDDSLSLHGAFSSAVSGRYLEFDAKFDADKEDAVKALTAWNLDAVVEAVNAKMPGFEWVPVFAQLDQPSADGKSADALRLVASLHKKACGRALPAAVLLGSWRNSEAQLDLLAQALDLRDEVDWTGGTRVQS
;
A
#
# COMPACT_ATOMS: atom_id res chain seq x y z
N THR A 1 -41.18 -9.68 -11.88
CA THR A 1 -42.04 -8.58 -12.36
C THR A 1 -41.67 -7.34 -11.57
N HIS A 2 -41.28 -6.29 -12.30
CA HIS A 2 -40.80 -4.95 -11.89
C HIS A 2 -39.43 -4.91 -11.18
N ASP A 3 -38.34 -4.55 -11.87
CA ASP A 3 -37.92 -3.20 -12.34
C ASP A 3 -37.86 -2.15 -11.23
N LEU A 4 -36.64 -1.72 -10.89
CA LEU A 4 -36.27 -0.31 -10.74
C LEU A 4 -34.73 -0.17 -10.78
N ALA A 5 -34.27 0.33 -11.92
CA ALA A 5 -32.94 0.85 -12.15
C ALA A 5 -32.70 2.17 -11.39
N SER A 6 -31.46 2.39 -10.98
CA SER A 6 -30.86 3.70 -10.64
C SER A 6 -29.36 3.56 -10.94
N CYS A 7 -28.95 3.68 -12.21
CA CYS A 7 -28.35 4.91 -12.76
C CYS A 7 -27.26 5.53 -11.88
N VAL A 8 -26.16 4.79 -11.67
CA VAL A 8 -24.86 5.43 -11.46
C VAL A 8 -24.40 5.94 -12.81
N HIS A 9 -24.61 7.23 -13.06
CA HIS A 9 -23.97 7.93 -14.17
C HIS A 9 -22.45 7.83 -13.97
N ALA A 10 -21.82 6.94 -14.75
CA ALA A 10 -20.40 7.06 -15.03
C ALA A 10 -20.22 8.36 -15.80
N GLU A 11 -19.66 9.38 -15.15
CA GLU A 11 -19.13 10.55 -15.85
C GLU A 11 -18.09 10.06 -16.86
N PRO A 12 -18.29 10.29 -18.17
CA PRO A 12 -17.23 10.06 -19.12
C PRO A 12 -16.17 11.13 -18.87
N THR A 13 -14.94 10.69 -18.61
CA THR A 13 -13.72 11.51 -18.55
C THR A 13 -13.71 12.52 -19.70
N MET A 14 -14.09 13.78 -19.40
CA MET A 14 -14.14 14.92 -20.32
C MET A 14 -12.76 15.39 -20.83
N ALA A 15 -11.70 14.61 -20.63
CA ALA A 15 -10.35 14.95 -21.08
C ALA A 15 -10.04 14.46 -22.52
N ALA A 16 -10.80 13.52 -23.07
CA ALA A 16 -10.51 12.93 -24.38
C ALA A 16 -11.04 13.75 -25.58
N ASP A 17 -12.10 14.54 -25.40
CA ASP A 17 -12.80 15.20 -26.52
C ASP A 17 -12.28 16.62 -26.85
N ALA A 18 -11.34 17.18 -26.08
CA ALA A 18 -10.86 18.55 -26.30
C ALA A 18 -9.85 18.70 -27.47
N ILE A 19 -9.41 17.62 -28.11
CA ILE A 19 -8.36 17.65 -29.17
C ILE A 19 -8.96 17.73 -30.60
N GLN A 20 -10.28 17.61 -30.76
CA GLN A 20 -10.89 17.38 -32.08
C GLN A 20 -10.92 18.59 -33.05
N GLY A 21 -10.64 19.82 -32.63
CA GLY A 21 -10.69 20.99 -33.51
C GLY A 21 -9.43 21.21 -34.36
N PHE A 22 -8.31 21.52 -33.71
CA PHE A 22 -7.04 21.88 -34.36
C PHE A 22 -6.02 20.73 -34.41
N GLY A 23 -6.02 19.84 -33.41
CA GLY A 23 -5.12 18.68 -33.38
C GLY A 23 -5.34 17.75 -34.57
N SER A 24 -6.61 17.54 -34.95
CA SER A 24 -6.99 16.73 -36.11
C SER A 24 -6.38 17.23 -37.44
N ILE A 25 -6.36 18.55 -37.69
CA ILE A 25 -5.84 19.12 -38.94
C ILE A 25 -4.32 19.02 -39.00
N VAL A 26 -3.63 19.33 -37.90
CA VAL A 26 -2.16 19.22 -37.82
C VAL A 26 -1.73 17.76 -37.99
N PHE A 27 -2.43 16.84 -37.34
CA PHE A 27 -2.17 15.40 -37.46
C PHE A 27 -2.42 14.92 -38.89
N ALA A 28 -3.51 15.36 -39.53
CA ALA A 28 -3.76 15.06 -40.94
C ALA A 28 -2.64 15.58 -41.85
N GLN A 29 -2.13 16.79 -41.61
CA GLN A 29 -1.02 17.35 -42.39
C GLN A 29 0.29 16.59 -42.16
N ILE A 30 0.61 16.23 -40.91
CA ILE A 30 1.78 15.40 -40.59
C ILE A 30 1.69 14.06 -41.32
N ARG A 31 0.53 13.39 -41.25
CA ARG A 31 0.33 12.12 -41.96
C ARG A 31 0.47 12.30 -43.47
N TYR A 32 -0.11 13.34 -44.05
CA TYR A 32 0.03 13.64 -45.47
C TYR A 32 1.50 13.79 -45.88
N LEU A 33 2.30 14.53 -45.11
CA LEU A 33 3.73 14.74 -45.38
C LEU A 33 4.54 13.43 -45.27
N VAL A 34 4.21 12.57 -44.29
CA VAL A 34 4.85 11.26 -44.10
C VAL A 34 4.50 10.28 -45.22
N VAL A 35 3.22 10.14 -45.55
CA VAL A 35 2.71 9.22 -46.58
C VAL A 35 3.30 9.56 -47.96
N ASN A 36 3.40 10.85 -48.28
CA ASN A 36 3.87 11.33 -49.58
C ASN A 36 5.39 11.59 -49.63
N LEU A 37 6.14 11.20 -48.60
CA LEU A 37 7.58 11.45 -48.50
C LEU A 37 8.33 10.72 -49.61
N ASN A 38 9.08 11.49 -50.41
CA ASN A 38 9.90 10.98 -51.50
C ASN A 38 11.16 11.84 -51.70
N LYS A 39 12.06 11.42 -52.59
CA LYS A 39 13.35 12.09 -52.80
C LYS A 39 13.22 13.55 -53.29
N LYS A 40 12.12 13.92 -53.95
CA LYS A 40 11.91 15.28 -54.48
C LYS A 40 11.45 16.25 -53.40
N ASN A 41 10.60 15.80 -52.47
CA ASN A 41 10.02 16.66 -51.44
C ASN A 41 10.67 16.51 -50.05
N GLN A 42 11.58 15.55 -49.85
CA GLN A 42 12.22 15.26 -48.56
C GLN A 42 12.59 16.52 -47.75
N LYS A 43 13.37 17.44 -48.33
CA LYS A 43 13.81 18.66 -47.61
C LYS A 43 12.64 19.55 -47.19
N SER A 44 11.67 19.75 -48.10
CA SER A 44 10.48 20.58 -47.83
C SER A 44 9.60 19.91 -46.77
N SER A 45 9.30 18.62 -46.94
CA SER A 45 8.46 17.86 -46.01
C SER A 45 9.07 17.77 -44.62
N THR A 46 10.38 17.50 -44.50
CA THR A 46 11.05 17.47 -43.19
C THR A 46 11.11 18.85 -42.54
N SER A 47 11.32 19.92 -43.31
CA SER A 47 11.31 21.30 -42.78
C SER A 47 9.93 21.72 -42.29
N GLU A 48 8.88 21.35 -43.03
CA GLU A 48 7.49 21.65 -42.64
C GLU A 48 7.07 20.83 -41.42
N ILE A 49 7.41 19.54 -41.36
CA ILE A 49 7.23 18.72 -40.17
C ILE A 49 7.92 19.39 -38.97
N ALA A 50 9.19 19.77 -39.09
CA ALA A 50 9.91 20.43 -38.00
C ALA A 50 9.24 21.74 -37.54
N HIS A 51 8.70 22.52 -38.47
CA HIS A 51 7.93 23.72 -38.14
C HIS A 51 6.64 23.40 -37.37
N LEU A 52 5.87 22.40 -37.81
CA LEU A 52 4.66 21.94 -37.13
C LEU A 52 4.98 21.42 -35.72
N LEU A 53 6.06 20.64 -35.56
CA LEU A 53 6.52 20.17 -34.25
C LEU A 53 6.87 21.34 -33.31
N GLY A 54 7.55 22.37 -33.82
CA GLY A 54 7.90 23.56 -33.04
C GLY A 54 6.68 24.39 -32.61
N MET A 55 5.63 24.44 -33.44
CA MET A 55 4.41 25.20 -33.15
C MET A 55 3.43 24.46 -32.23
N TYR A 56 3.29 23.14 -32.38
CA TYR A 56 2.26 22.34 -31.72
C TYR A 56 2.79 21.41 -30.61
N GLY A 57 4.11 21.37 -30.41
CA GLY A 57 4.74 20.75 -29.25
C GLY A 57 4.66 19.21 -29.22
N GLU A 58 4.57 18.66 -28.01
CA GLU A 58 4.78 17.23 -27.74
C GLU A 58 3.75 16.32 -28.43
N GLY A 59 2.48 16.73 -28.47
CA GLY A 59 1.42 15.92 -29.09
C GLY A 59 1.66 15.67 -30.58
N ALA A 60 2.13 16.70 -31.31
CA ALA A 60 2.51 16.56 -32.72
C ALA A 60 3.74 15.67 -32.90
N PHE A 61 4.69 15.72 -31.97
CA PHE A 61 5.89 14.90 -31.99
C PHE A 61 5.59 13.42 -31.76
N ILE A 62 4.77 13.11 -30.75
CA ILE A 62 4.26 11.75 -30.49
C ILE A 62 3.50 11.23 -31.71
N TYR A 63 2.60 12.04 -32.28
CA TYR A 63 1.82 11.65 -33.45
C TYR A 63 2.68 11.38 -34.70
N LEU A 64 3.74 12.17 -34.93
CA LEU A 64 4.67 11.93 -36.04
C LEU A 64 5.30 10.54 -35.95
N ILE A 65 5.79 10.17 -34.76
CA ILE A 65 6.42 8.87 -34.55
C ILE A 65 5.40 7.75 -34.70
N GLN A 66 4.20 7.92 -34.14
CA GLN A 66 3.09 6.98 -34.35
C GLN A 66 2.81 6.78 -35.85
N CYS A 67 2.65 7.88 -36.60
CA CYS A 67 2.40 7.82 -38.04
C CYS A 67 3.53 7.11 -38.79
N LEU A 68 4.80 7.34 -38.44
CA LEU A 68 5.93 6.68 -39.08
C LEU A 68 5.94 5.18 -38.81
N VAL A 69 5.62 4.74 -37.60
CA VAL A 69 5.59 3.32 -37.23
C VAL A 69 4.41 2.60 -37.89
N GLU A 70 3.27 3.26 -38.08
CA GLU A 70 2.12 2.71 -38.83
C GLU A 70 2.40 2.57 -40.33
N GLU A 71 3.19 3.49 -40.89
CA GLU A 71 3.42 3.64 -42.33
C GLU A 71 4.59 2.83 -42.90
N ILE A 72 5.47 2.31 -42.04
CA ILE A 72 6.65 1.53 -42.44
C ILE A 72 6.32 0.03 -42.36
N ASP A 73 6.55 -0.71 -43.45
CA ASP A 73 6.41 -2.17 -43.42
C ASP A 73 7.70 -2.83 -42.92
N PHE A 74 7.79 -3.04 -41.61
CA PHE A 74 8.96 -3.68 -40.99
C PHE A 74 9.18 -5.16 -41.39
N ARG A 75 8.25 -5.78 -42.13
CA ARG A 75 8.44 -7.13 -42.69
C ARG A 75 9.31 -7.12 -43.96
N ASP A 76 9.35 -6.01 -44.69
CA ASP A 76 10.24 -5.87 -45.84
C ASP A 76 11.68 -5.71 -45.36
N ALA A 77 12.44 -6.80 -45.37
CA ALA A 77 13.85 -6.80 -44.96
C ALA A 77 14.72 -5.81 -45.76
N LYS A 78 14.30 -5.39 -46.97
CA LYS A 78 15.05 -4.44 -47.80
C LYS A 78 14.70 -2.98 -47.50
N LEU A 79 13.53 -2.70 -46.92
CA LEU A 79 13.02 -1.36 -46.59
C LEU A 79 13.19 -0.33 -47.73
N GLN A 80 13.22 -0.76 -49.00
CA GLN A 80 13.66 0.10 -50.10
C GLN A 80 12.65 1.21 -50.40
N LYS A 81 11.36 0.92 -50.22
CA LYS A 81 10.28 1.91 -50.42
C LYS A 81 10.18 2.87 -49.24
N ASP A 82 10.52 2.40 -48.04
CA ASP A 82 10.36 3.16 -46.80
C ASP A 82 11.66 3.78 -46.28
N GLN A 83 12.76 3.70 -47.04
CA GLN A 83 14.09 4.15 -46.59
C GLN A 83 14.10 5.59 -46.05
N LEU A 84 13.34 6.51 -46.68
CA LEU A 84 13.23 7.90 -46.22
C LEU A 84 12.42 8.02 -44.92
N LYS A 85 11.33 7.26 -44.79
CA LYS A 85 10.51 7.20 -43.57
C LYS A 85 11.33 6.60 -42.42
N VAL A 86 12.10 5.53 -42.67
CA VAL A 86 13.00 4.89 -41.71
C VAL A 86 14.10 5.87 -41.25
N GLN A 87 14.68 6.66 -42.16
CA GLN A 87 15.67 7.67 -41.79
C GLN A 87 15.07 8.78 -40.90
N LEU A 88 13.85 9.24 -41.23
CA LEU A 88 13.14 10.21 -40.41
C LEU A 88 12.81 9.62 -39.03
N LEU A 89 12.28 8.40 -38.99
CA LEU A 89 11.98 7.69 -37.76
C LEU A 89 13.23 7.52 -36.88
N ALA A 90 14.37 7.12 -37.45
CA ALA A 90 15.61 6.99 -36.69
C ALA A 90 16.03 8.32 -36.04
N THR A 91 15.85 9.44 -36.76
CA THR A 91 16.19 10.78 -36.25
C THR A 91 15.25 11.20 -35.12
N GLU A 92 13.94 11.07 -35.32
CA GLU A 92 12.95 11.50 -34.33
C GLU A 92 12.87 10.55 -33.13
N PHE A 93 13.05 9.24 -33.32
CA PHE A 93 13.13 8.26 -32.24
C PHE A 93 14.36 8.51 -31.35
N GLY A 94 15.49 8.93 -31.94
CA GLY A 94 16.66 9.35 -31.18
C GLY A 94 16.40 10.58 -30.30
N LYS A 95 15.62 11.55 -30.79
CA LYS A 95 15.17 12.69 -29.98
C LYS A 95 14.20 12.26 -28.88
N LEU A 96 13.29 11.34 -29.18
CA LEU A 96 12.34 10.79 -28.21
C LEU A 96 13.09 10.13 -27.05
N ALA A 97 14.07 9.26 -27.34
CA ALA A 97 14.87 8.53 -26.36
C ALA A 97 15.67 9.42 -25.39
N GLY A 98 15.91 10.69 -25.74
CA GLY A 98 16.56 11.66 -24.87
C GLY A 98 15.60 12.42 -23.93
N LYS A 99 14.28 12.19 -24.02
CA LYS A 99 13.30 12.92 -23.20
C LYS A 99 12.97 12.19 -21.89
N PRO A 100 12.74 12.93 -20.78
CA PRO A 100 12.42 12.33 -19.48
C PRO A 100 11.06 11.60 -19.47
N ASN A 101 10.11 12.01 -20.31
CA ASN A 101 8.80 11.38 -20.45
C ASN A 101 8.78 10.22 -21.48
N PHE A 102 9.95 9.65 -21.82
CA PHE A 102 10.08 8.61 -22.84
C PHE A 102 9.10 7.44 -22.64
N THR A 103 9.04 6.88 -21.42
CA THR A 103 8.19 5.73 -21.10
C THR A 103 6.73 6.01 -21.45
N GLN A 104 6.19 7.14 -20.97
CA GLN A 104 4.81 7.54 -21.25
C GLN A 104 4.57 7.74 -22.75
N ALA A 105 5.49 8.43 -23.43
CA ALA A 105 5.36 8.73 -24.85
C ALA A 105 5.38 7.45 -25.70
N VAL A 106 6.27 6.50 -25.41
CA VAL A 106 6.34 5.20 -26.10
C VAL A 106 5.07 4.40 -25.86
N THR A 107 4.60 4.27 -24.62
CA THR A 107 3.36 3.53 -24.36
C THR A 107 2.16 4.18 -25.05
N GLN A 108 2.10 5.50 -25.13
CA GLN A 108 1.06 6.21 -25.86
C GLN A 108 1.14 5.96 -27.38
N ILE A 109 2.34 6.07 -27.96
CA ILE A 109 2.59 5.81 -29.40
C ILE A 109 2.10 4.42 -29.77
N PHE A 110 2.57 3.40 -29.06
CA PHE A 110 2.28 2.00 -29.40
C PHE A 110 0.91 1.53 -28.95
N GLY A 111 0.35 2.12 -27.87
CA GLY A 111 -1.01 1.82 -27.42
C GLY A 111 -2.08 2.43 -28.31
N SER A 112 -1.78 3.51 -29.04
CA SER A 112 -2.71 4.18 -29.95
C SER A 112 -2.45 3.87 -31.43
N ALA A 113 -1.34 3.21 -31.76
CA ALA A 113 -0.95 2.95 -33.14
C ALA A 113 -1.86 1.90 -33.80
N THR A 114 -2.35 2.21 -35.00
CA THR A 114 -3.05 1.24 -35.86
C THR A 114 -2.05 0.52 -36.74
N LEU A 115 -1.31 -0.42 -36.15
CA LEU A 115 -0.26 -1.17 -36.86
C LEU A 115 -0.86 -2.18 -37.85
N ALA A 116 -0.21 -2.32 -39.01
CA ALA A 116 -0.58 -3.32 -40.02
C ALA A 116 -0.34 -4.77 -39.53
N THR A 117 0.51 -4.94 -38.52
CA THR A 117 0.83 -6.21 -37.87
C THR A 117 0.67 -6.07 -36.36
N PRO A 118 0.35 -7.16 -35.64
CA PRO A 118 0.36 -7.14 -34.19
C PRO A 118 1.71 -6.66 -33.64
N LEU A 119 1.68 -5.91 -32.55
CA LEU A 119 2.88 -5.55 -31.81
C LEU A 119 3.38 -6.80 -31.08
N THR A 120 4.46 -7.40 -31.58
CA THR A 120 5.12 -8.57 -30.98
C THR A 120 6.60 -8.29 -30.73
N GLU A 121 7.28 -9.14 -29.97
CA GLU A 121 8.74 -9.10 -29.84
C GLU A 121 9.46 -9.00 -31.19
N GLU A 122 9.04 -9.78 -32.20
CA GLU A 122 9.66 -9.77 -33.54
C GLU A 122 9.50 -8.42 -34.24
N PHE A 123 8.34 -7.77 -34.05
CA PHE A 123 8.11 -6.42 -34.56
C PHE A 123 9.08 -5.42 -33.91
N LEU A 124 9.26 -5.49 -32.59
CA LEU A 124 10.20 -4.61 -31.86
C LEU A 124 11.65 -4.83 -32.30
N VAL A 125 12.05 -6.10 -32.52
CA VAL A 125 13.36 -6.44 -33.09
C VAL A 125 13.53 -5.86 -34.49
N ALA A 126 12.52 -6.00 -35.35
CA ALA A 126 12.54 -5.47 -36.71
C ALA A 126 12.62 -3.94 -36.73
N LEU A 127 11.86 -3.26 -35.88
CA LEU A 127 11.87 -1.81 -35.70
C LEU A 127 13.27 -1.30 -35.32
N ILE A 128 13.85 -1.81 -34.23
CA ILE A 128 15.17 -1.39 -33.74
C ILE A 128 16.26 -1.66 -34.77
N LYS A 129 16.17 -2.80 -35.49
CA LYS A 129 17.08 -3.13 -36.59
C LYS A 129 16.93 -2.17 -37.78
N ALA A 130 15.70 -1.82 -38.15
CA ALA A 130 15.40 -0.92 -39.27
C ALA A 130 16.00 0.47 -39.05
N ILE A 131 15.79 1.04 -37.87
CA ILE A 131 16.31 2.38 -37.51
C ILE A 131 17.78 2.34 -37.07
N LYS A 132 18.39 1.15 -36.99
CA LYS A 132 19.75 0.93 -36.48
C LYS A 132 19.93 1.55 -35.09
N ALA A 133 18.94 1.37 -34.23
CA ALA A 133 18.93 1.99 -32.91
C ALA A 133 20.08 1.42 -32.05
N PRO A 134 20.87 2.29 -31.39
CA PRO A 134 21.87 1.87 -30.42
C PRO A 134 21.24 1.17 -29.20
N MET A 135 22.07 0.47 -28.42
CA MET A 135 21.61 -0.35 -27.28
C MET A 135 20.79 0.45 -26.27
N ASN A 136 21.17 1.69 -25.96
CA ASN A 136 20.43 2.56 -25.05
C ASN A 136 18.98 2.82 -25.52
N GLN A 137 18.79 3.06 -26.82
CA GLN A 137 17.45 3.28 -27.40
C GLN A 137 16.62 1.99 -27.42
N ALA A 138 17.27 0.85 -27.71
CA ALA A 138 16.61 -0.46 -27.65
C ALA A 138 16.15 -0.79 -26.21
N LEU A 139 17.02 -0.60 -25.22
CA LEU A 139 16.67 -0.84 -23.81
C LEU A 139 15.58 0.13 -23.34
N ALA A 140 15.67 1.41 -23.71
CA ALA A 140 14.64 2.39 -23.38
C ALA A 140 13.28 1.93 -23.90
N LEU A 141 13.19 1.52 -25.17
CA LEU A 141 11.96 0.98 -25.76
C LEU A 141 11.41 -0.21 -24.96
N GLY A 142 12.28 -1.18 -24.65
CA GLY A 142 11.90 -2.38 -23.89
C GLY A 142 11.40 -2.05 -22.49
N VAL A 143 12.13 -1.22 -21.73
CA VAL A 143 11.75 -0.77 -20.38
C VAL A 143 10.44 0.01 -20.43
N GLY A 144 10.30 0.95 -21.36
CA GLY A 144 9.12 1.79 -21.50
C GLY A 144 7.85 0.99 -21.80
N LEU A 145 7.93 0.00 -22.69
CA LEU A 145 6.82 -0.90 -22.97
C LEU A 145 6.53 -1.84 -21.79
N ALA A 146 7.58 -2.45 -21.23
CA ALA A 146 7.45 -3.42 -20.14
C ALA A 146 6.83 -2.85 -18.86
N GLN A 147 7.04 -1.55 -18.59
CA GLN A 147 6.49 -0.86 -17.42
C GLN A 147 5.18 -0.11 -17.71
N GLY A 148 4.68 -0.19 -18.94
CA GLY A 148 3.42 0.44 -19.32
C GLY A 148 2.20 -0.24 -18.67
N PRO A 149 1.07 0.48 -18.53
CA PRO A 149 -0.17 -0.05 -17.93
C PRO A 149 -0.87 -1.12 -18.78
N ASP A 150 -0.60 -1.18 -20.09
CA ASP A 150 -1.19 -2.19 -20.98
C ASP A 150 -0.46 -3.53 -20.82
N GLN A 151 -1.18 -4.56 -20.34
CA GLN A 151 -0.60 -5.87 -20.06
C GLN A 151 -0.06 -6.60 -21.29
N VAL A 152 -0.66 -6.38 -22.47
CA VAL A 152 -0.23 -7.01 -23.73
C VAL A 152 1.09 -6.39 -24.17
N LEU A 153 1.14 -5.05 -24.23
CA LEU A 153 2.37 -4.32 -24.56
C LEU A 153 3.48 -4.58 -23.53
N SER A 154 3.13 -4.64 -22.24
CA SER A 154 4.05 -4.94 -21.15
C SER A 154 4.68 -6.34 -21.30
N SER A 155 3.87 -7.34 -21.66
CA SER A 155 4.35 -8.71 -21.89
C SER A 155 5.36 -8.78 -23.06
N GLU A 156 5.02 -8.19 -24.20
CA GLU A 156 5.88 -8.20 -25.41
C GLU A 156 7.15 -7.35 -25.21
N GLY A 157 7.03 -6.17 -24.60
CA GLY A 157 8.18 -5.35 -24.19
C GLY A 157 9.09 -6.09 -23.21
N GLY A 158 8.49 -6.83 -22.26
CA GLY A 158 9.20 -7.68 -21.32
C GLY A 158 10.00 -8.78 -22.00
N LYS A 159 9.41 -9.52 -22.96
CA LYS A 159 10.10 -10.54 -23.76
C LYS A 159 11.28 -9.96 -24.53
N PHE A 160 11.05 -8.88 -25.26
CA PHE A 160 12.08 -8.14 -26.00
C PHE A 160 13.24 -7.71 -25.10
N LEU A 161 12.94 -7.22 -23.88
CA LEU A 161 13.96 -6.80 -22.92
C LEU A 161 14.80 -8.00 -22.42
N ARG A 162 14.24 -9.20 -22.23
CA ARG A 162 15.03 -10.40 -21.85
C ARG A 162 16.04 -10.77 -22.93
N THR A 163 15.64 -10.70 -24.19
CA THR A 163 16.52 -10.96 -25.33
C THR A 163 17.71 -9.98 -25.31
N LYS A 164 17.45 -8.69 -25.06
CA LYS A 164 18.52 -7.67 -24.93
C LYS A 164 19.37 -7.80 -23.67
N LEU A 165 18.81 -8.28 -22.56
CA LEU A 165 19.56 -8.54 -21.33
C LEU A 165 20.63 -9.62 -21.47
N SER A 166 20.43 -10.59 -22.37
CA SER A 166 21.46 -11.59 -22.68
C SER A 166 22.74 -10.96 -23.24
N GLU A 167 22.62 -9.85 -23.98
CA GLU A 167 23.74 -9.07 -24.51
C GLU A 167 24.43 -8.26 -23.38
N LEU A 168 23.67 -7.73 -22.41
CA LEU A 168 24.18 -6.96 -21.26
C LEU A 168 24.90 -7.78 -20.20
N THR A 169 24.54 -9.05 -20.06
CA THR A 169 25.11 -9.96 -19.05
C THR A 169 26.33 -10.73 -19.55
N ALA A 170 26.70 -10.55 -20.82
CA ALA A 170 27.92 -11.09 -21.41
C ALA A 170 29.17 -10.42 -20.81
N PRO A 171 30.38 -11.02 -20.95
CA PRO A 171 31.63 -10.46 -20.39
C PRO A 171 31.94 -9.02 -20.82
N GLN A 172 31.47 -8.60 -22.01
CA GLN A 172 31.65 -7.24 -22.56
C GLN A 172 30.57 -6.26 -22.09
N GLY A 173 29.61 -6.71 -21.28
CA GLY A 173 28.40 -5.96 -20.92
C GLY A 173 28.65 -4.64 -20.19
N ARG A 174 29.81 -4.47 -19.56
CA ARG A 174 30.21 -3.22 -18.92
C ARG A 174 30.22 -2.05 -19.90
N GLU A 175 30.72 -2.25 -21.12
CA GLU A 175 30.76 -1.19 -22.14
C GLU A 175 29.36 -0.79 -22.62
N ALA A 176 28.40 -1.71 -22.58
CA ALA A 176 27.01 -1.45 -22.92
C ALA A 176 26.24 -0.73 -21.81
N LEU A 177 26.64 -0.92 -20.54
CA LEU A 177 26.00 -0.28 -19.37
C LEU A 177 26.52 1.15 -19.10
N LEU A 178 27.79 1.44 -19.39
CA LEU A 178 28.40 2.76 -19.19
C LEU A 178 27.67 3.94 -19.87
N PRO A 179 27.21 3.85 -21.14
CA PRO A 179 26.56 4.98 -21.81
C PRO A 179 25.07 5.12 -21.48
N LEU A 180 24.51 4.29 -20.59
CA LEU A 180 23.10 4.36 -20.22
C LEU A 180 22.86 5.51 -19.24
N SER A 181 21.75 6.24 -19.42
CA SER A 181 21.34 7.29 -18.48
C SER A 181 20.91 6.70 -17.14
N GLU A 182 20.97 7.51 -16.10
CA GLU A 182 20.49 7.16 -14.75
C GLU A 182 19.03 6.67 -14.77
N ASP A 183 18.13 7.41 -15.43
CA ASP A 183 16.72 7.04 -15.54
C ASP A 183 16.50 5.67 -16.19
N LEU A 184 17.30 5.36 -17.23
CA LEU A 184 17.21 4.08 -17.92
C LEU A 184 17.76 2.93 -17.06
N LEU A 185 18.85 3.18 -16.33
CA LEU A 185 19.40 2.21 -15.38
C LEU A 185 18.42 1.93 -14.25
N HIS A 186 17.78 2.96 -13.70
CA HIS A 186 16.74 2.82 -12.69
C HIS A 186 15.58 1.97 -13.21
N GLY A 187 15.03 2.33 -14.39
CA GLY A 187 13.96 1.58 -15.02
C GLY A 187 14.34 0.11 -15.28
N LEU A 188 15.55 -0.14 -15.77
CA LEU A 188 16.05 -1.50 -16.01
C LEU A 188 16.13 -2.32 -14.71
N LEU A 189 16.76 -1.77 -13.66
CA LEU A 189 16.91 -2.45 -12.37
C LEU A 189 15.55 -2.69 -11.71
N PHE A 190 14.64 -1.72 -11.78
CA PHE A 190 13.28 -1.84 -11.27
C PHE A 190 12.49 -2.94 -11.98
N PHE A 191 12.62 -3.04 -13.31
CA PHE A 191 12.03 -4.14 -14.08
C PHE A 191 12.63 -5.49 -13.65
N LEU A 192 13.95 -5.59 -13.56
CA LEU A 192 14.64 -6.82 -13.17
C LEU A 192 14.26 -7.32 -11.77
N GLU A 193 13.98 -6.41 -10.84
CA GLU A 193 13.56 -6.76 -9.49
C GLU A 193 12.15 -7.36 -9.42
N ARG A 194 11.23 -6.85 -10.24
CA ARG A 194 9.82 -7.24 -10.18
C ARG A 194 9.46 -8.45 -11.04
N GLN A 195 10.38 -8.90 -11.89
CA GLN A 195 10.11 -9.96 -12.86
C GLN A 195 10.60 -11.31 -12.37
N GLU A 196 9.72 -12.30 -12.39
CA GLU A 196 10.08 -13.67 -12.05
C GLU A 196 11.20 -14.20 -12.96
N GLY A 197 12.16 -14.93 -12.38
CA GLY A 197 13.28 -15.52 -13.10
C GLY A 197 14.43 -14.55 -13.44
N MET A 198 14.37 -13.27 -13.04
CA MET A 198 15.38 -12.26 -13.36
C MET A 198 16.46 -12.04 -12.27
N ALA A 199 16.44 -12.81 -11.18
CA ALA A 199 17.36 -12.66 -10.07
C ALA A 199 18.85 -12.75 -10.47
N ARG A 200 19.20 -13.69 -11.37
CA ARG A 200 20.59 -13.87 -11.84
C ARG A 200 21.05 -12.73 -12.75
N PRO A 201 20.31 -12.35 -13.82
CA PRO A 201 20.61 -11.14 -14.59
C PRO A 201 20.71 -9.88 -13.72
N ARG A 202 19.79 -9.70 -12.76
CA ARG A 202 19.84 -8.59 -11.80
C ARG A 202 21.15 -8.57 -11.04
N ALA A 203 21.55 -9.67 -10.42
CA ALA A 203 22.79 -9.75 -9.65
C ALA A 203 24.03 -9.43 -10.50
N GLN A 204 24.05 -9.87 -11.76
CA GLN A 204 25.14 -9.58 -12.69
C GLN A 204 25.19 -8.09 -13.08
N VAL A 205 24.06 -7.51 -13.48
CA VAL A 205 23.96 -6.08 -13.83
C VAL A 205 24.31 -5.21 -12.61
N THR A 206 23.73 -5.51 -11.45
CA THR A 206 24.00 -4.81 -10.18
C THR A 206 25.48 -4.85 -9.83
N LYS A 207 26.12 -6.03 -9.93
CA LYS A 207 27.56 -6.16 -9.67
C LYS A 207 28.40 -5.27 -10.56
N VAL A 208 28.08 -5.16 -11.85
CA VAL A 208 28.81 -4.27 -12.78
C VAL A 208 28.52 -2.81 -12.46
N LEU A 209 27.27 -2.46 -12.14
CA LEU A 209 26.89 -1.09 -11.80
C LEU A 209 27.52 -0.62 -10.49
N CYS A 210 27.65 -1.47 -9.45
CA CYS A 210 28.36 -1.11 -8.22
C CYS A 210 29.87 -0.83 -8.47
N GLN A 211 30.46 -1.42 -9.52
CA GLN A 211 31.83 -1.11 -9.93
C GLN A 211 31.94 0.24 -10.67
N ILE A 212 30.88 0.63 -11.38
CA ILE A 212 30.79 1.91 -12.10
C ILE A 212 30.45 3.04 -11.12
N TYR A 213 29.54 2.78 -10.18
CA TYR A 213 28.96 3.72 -9.22
C TYR A 213 29.18 3.22 -7.79
N PRO A 214 30.38 3.38 -7.19
CA PRO A 214 30.61 3.07 -5.78
C PRO A 214 29.60 3.80 -4.87
N GLU A 215 29.22 3.19 -3.75
CA GLU A 215 28.11 3.66 -2.88
C GLU A 215 28.14 5.16 -2.57
N GLU A 216 29.28 5.70 -2.15
CA GLU A 216 29.48 7.12 -1.82
C GLU A 216 29.28 8.09 -3.01
N ARG A 217 29.33 7.57 -4.24
CA ARG A 217 29.27 8.32 -5.50
C ARG A 217 28.14 7.86 -6.41
N ALA A 218 27.28 6.97 -5.93
CA ALA A 218 26.16 6.48 -6.70
C ALA A 218 25.06 7.55 -6.77
N PRO A 219 24.40 7.72 -7.92
CA PRO A 219 23.23 8.59 -8.01
C PRO A 219 22.15 8.16 -7.04
N ILE A 220 21.50 9.12 -6.38
CA ILE A 220 20.53 8.87 -5.30
C ILE A 220 19.39 7.94 -5.77
N SER A 221 18.95 8.06 -7.02
CA SER A 221 17.90 7.18 -7.56
C SER A 221 18.31 5.71 -7.62
N LEU A 222 19.60 5.42 -7.83
CA LEU A 222 20.11 4.06 -7.99
C LEU A 222 20.51 3.42 -6.66
N VAL A 223 20.78 4.21 -5.61
CA VAL A 223 21.25 3.70 -4.31
C VAL A 223 20.33 2.60 -3.75
N PRO A 224 19.00 2.78 -3.67
CA PRO A 224 18.12 1.73 -3.15
C PRO A 224 18.15 0.45 -3.99
N LEU A 225 18.29 0.56 -5.31
CA LEU A 225 18.26 -0.59 -6.21
C LEU A 225 19.60 -1.36 -6.26
N LEU A 226 20.72 -0.64 -6.05
CA LEU A 226 22.08 -1.19 -6.09
C LEU A 226 22.55 -1.70 -4.73
N TYR A 227 22.30 -0.92 -3.67
CA TYR A 227 22.82 -1.14 -2.32
C TYR A 227 21.71 -1.40 -1.30
N GLY A 228 20.48 -1.01 -1.61
CA GLY A 228 19.33 -1.21 -0.74
C GLY A 228 18.82 -2.66 -0.67
N SER A 229 19.64 -3.68 -0.93
CA SER A 229 19.28 -5.04 -0.47
C SER A 229 19.04 -5.06 1.05
N ASP A 230 19.69 -4.14 1.78
CA ASP A 230 19.48 -3.93 3.22
C ASP A 230 18.46 -2.81 3.51
N LEU A 231 18.35 -1.76 2.67
CA LEU A 231 17.36 -0.66 2.87
C LEU A 231 15.94 -0.95 2.34
N ILE A 232 15.76 -1.84 1.37
CA ILE A 232 14.44 -2.28 0.87
C ILE A 232 13.83 -3.31 1.82
N SER A 233 14.65 -3.99 2.63
CA SER A 233 14.19 -4.73 3.82
C SER A 233 13.52 -3.78 4.83
N GLU A 234 14.02 -2.54 4.96
CA GLU A 234 13.50 -1.53 5.89
C GLU A 234 12.24 -0.78 5.41
N LEU A 235 11.88 -0.85 4.12
CA LEU A 235 10.60 -0.29 3.66
C LEU A 235 9.44 -1.23 4.01
N ASN A 236 9.01 -1.06 5.26
CA ASN A 236 7.78 -1.54 5.91
C ASN A 236 6.59 -1.72 4.96
N THR A 237 6.50 -2.88 4.30
CA THR A 237 5.25 -3.37 3.72
C THR A 237 4.90 -4.70 4.34
N ARG A 238 3.59 -4.94 4.53
CA ARG A 238 3.01 -6.10 5.25
C ARG A 238 3.62 -7.46 4.89
N LEU A 239 4.09 -7.64 3.65
CA LEU A 239 4.69 -8.90 3.18
C LEU A 239 6.12 -9.15 3.69
N THR A 240 6.88 -8.11 4.05
CA THR A 240 8.27 -8.25 4.55
C THR A 240 8.30 -8.67 6.02
N PHE A 241 7.28 -8.29 6.80
CA PHE A 241 7.17 -8.64 8.21
C PHE A 241 7.08 -10.16 8.42
N GLU A 242 6.29 -10.86 7.60
CA GLU A 242 6.12 -12.33 7.72
C GLU A 242 7.40 -13.12 7.40
N LYS A 243 8.29 -12.58 6.55
CA LYS A 243 9.50 -13.27 6.09
C LYS A 243 10.73 -12.99 6.93
N GLU A 244 10.89 -11.79 7.49
CA GLU A 244 12.12 -11.39 8.20
C GLU A 244 12.01 -11.33 9.73
N HIS A 245 10.81 -11.24 10.33
CA HIS A 245 10.71 -11.19 11.80
C HIS A 245 11.12 -12.52 12.48
N VAL A 246 11.14 -13.63 11.73
CA VAL A 246 11.71 -14.91 12.17
C VAL A 246 13.23 -14.84 12.39
N ARG A 247 13.92 -13.82 11.85
CA ARG A 247 15.39 -13.68 11.96
C ARG A 247 15.87 -12.70 13.03
N TYR A 248 15.11 -11.68 13.40
CA TYR A 248 15.66 -10.55 14.19
C TYR A 248 15.27 -10.48 15.66
N VAL A 249 14.21 -11.16 16.12
CA VAL A 249 13.95 -11.22 17.57
C VAL A 249 14.60 -12.47 18.14
N SER A 250 15.90 -12.40 18.43
CA SER A 250 16.47 -13.31 19.43
C SER A 250 15.67 -13.13 20.73
N PRO A 251 15.27 -14.21 21.44
CA PRO A 251 14.58 -14.12 22.72
C PRO A 251 15.26 -13.18 23.74
N GLU A 252 16.54 -12.94 23.55
CA GLU A 252 17.45 -12.13 24.36
C GLU A 252 17.27 -10.61 24.18
N GLN A 253 16.59 -10.14 23.11
CA GLN A 253 16.34 -8.72 22.84
C GLN A 253 14.95 -8.24 23.29
N ARG A 254 14.15 -9.09 23.96
CA ARG A 254 12.88 -8.64 24.55
C ARG A 254 13.18 -7.65 25.68
N THR A 255 12.73 -6.42 25.51
CA THR A 255 12.68 -5.42 26.59
C THR A 255 11.99 -6.01 27.82
N ALA A 256 12.45 -5.64 29.02
CA ALA A 256 11.81 -6.06 30.26
C ALA A 256 10.32 -5.65 30.24
N PRO A 257 9.42 -6.46 30.84
CA PRO A 257 8.00 -6.11 30.91
C PRO A 257 7.82 -4.74 31.58
N GLN A 258 6.93 -3.92 31.03
CA GLN A 258 6.57 -2.64 31.63
C GLN A 258 5.82 -2.88 32.95
N PRO A 259 5.99 -2.03 33.97
CA PRO A 259 5.21 -2.12 35.19
C PRO A 259 3.72 -1.90 34.87
N ALA A 260 2.83 -2.72 35.43
CA ALA A 260 1.38 -2.55 35.26
C ALA A 260 0.82 -1.58 36.33
N GLU A 261 1.28 -0.34 36.27
CA GLU A 261 0.89 0.75 37.19
C GLU A 261 0.15 1.86 36.44
N GLY A 262 -0.81 2.51 37.11
CA GLY A 262 -1.58 3.60 36.53
C GLY A 262 -2.49 3.19 35.36
N THR A 263 -2.65 4.08 34.38
CA THR A 263 -3.61 3.93 33.25
C THR A 263 -2.98 3.46 31.94
N GLU A 264 -1.66 3.27 31.87
CA GLU A 264 -0.92 3.05 30.61
C GLU A 264 -1.45 1.84 29.82
N LEU A 265 -1.76 0.73 30.50
CA LEU A 265 -2.36 -0.45 29.87
C LEU A 265 -3.77 -0.17 29.36
N ALA A 266 -4.56 0.62 30.08
CA ALA A 266 -5.90 1.01 29.66
C ALA A 266 -5.85 1.95 28.44
N ASP A 267 -4.90 2.88 28.42
CA ASP A 267 -4.66 3.79 27.30
C ASP A 267 -4.21 3.03 26.05
N LEU A 268 -3.29 2.06 26.20
CA LEU A 268 -2.90 1.17 25.11
C LEU A 268 -4.09 0.36 24.58
N MET A 269 -4.89 -0.24 25.46
CA MET A 269 -6.08 -0.99 25.04
C MET A 269 -7.07 -0.09 24.29
N GLN A 270 -7.23 1.16 24.73
CA GLN A 270 -8.07 2.15 24.04
C GLN A 270 -7.54 2.45 22.62
N ASP A 271 -6.23 2.63 22.47
CA ASP A 271 -5.58 2.87 21.17
C ASP A 271 -5.71 1.66 20.22
N LEU A 272 -5.63 0.44 20.76
CA LEU A 272 -5.75 -0.78 19.95
C LEU A 272 -7.18 -1.09 19.47
N GLY A 273 -8.19 -0.52 20.14
CA GLY A 273 -9.60 -0.72 19.83
C GLY A 273 -10.20 -2.04 20.34
N TYR A 274 -11.47 -2.29 20.02
CA TYR A 274 -12.24 -3.44 20.52
C TYR A 274 -11.59 -4.78 20.18
N SER A 275 -10.95 -4.82 19.01
CA SER A 275 -10.27 -6.01 18.47
C SER A 275 -9.22 -6.62 19.42
N CYS A 276 -8.58 -5.82 20.29
CA CYS A 276 -7.61 -6.34 21.25
C CYS A 276 -8.24 -7.22 22.34
N ALA A 277 -9.53 -7.02 22.62
CA ALA A 277 -10.29 -7.81 23.59
C ALA A 277 -11.17 -8.86 22.90
N ALA A 278 -11.07 -9.07 21.58
CA ALA A 278 -11.95 -9.99 20.85
C ALA A 278 -11.98 -11.40 21.46
N THR A 279 -10.82 -11.90 21.90
CA THR A 279 -10.66 -13.16 22.62
C THR A 279 -9.68 -12.98 23.79
N ALA A 280 -9.73 -13.90 24.77
CA ALA A 280 -8.79 -13.89 25.89
C ALA A 280 -7.32 -14.04 25.42
N LYS A 281 -7.10 -14.73 24.28
CA LYS A 281 -5.77 -14.86 23.66
C LYS A 281 -5.25 -13.52 23.14
N CYS A 282 -6.08 -12.77 22.41
CA CYS A 282 -5.74 -11.42 21.91
C CYS A 282 -5.34 -10.50 23.07
N LEU A 283 -6.15 -10.49 24.13
CA LEU A 283 -5.86 -9.64 25.28
C LEU A 283 -4.65 -10.12 26.08
N GLY A 284 -4.43 -11.44 26.13
CA GLY A 284 -3.24 -12.04 26.72
C GLY A 284 -1.93 -11.62 26.02
N GLU A 285 -1.96 -11.36 24.71
CA GLU A 285 -0.81 -10.81 23.97
C GLU A 285 -0.50 -9.38 24.42
N VAL A 286 -1.53 -8.55 24.63
CA VAL A 286 -1.37 -7.19 25.19
C VAL A 286 -0.79 -7.26 26.61
N PHE A 287 -1.38 -8.10 27.48
CA PHE A 287 -0.90 -8.28 28.86
C PHE A 287 0.50 -8.89 28.96
N SER A 288 1.01 -9.53 27.91
CA SER A 288 2.37 -10.08 27.89
C SER A 288 3.46 -9.00 27.94
N GLN A 289 3.13 -7.76 27.53
CA GLN A 289 4.05 -6.63 27.56
C GLN A 289 4.23 -6.02 28.95
N TYR A 290 3.36 -6.39 29.88
CA TYR A 290 3.35 -5.88 31.24
C TYR A 290 3.69 -6.97 32.25
N GLY A 291 4.16 -6.54 33.42
CA GLY A 291 4.38 -7.38 34.59
C GLY A 291 3.09 -7.95 35.18
N GLU A 292 3.08 -8.23 36.48
CA GLU A 292 1.87 -8.63 37.19
C GLU A 292 0.86 -7.49 37.23
N LEU A 293 -0.41 -7.77 36.94
CA LEU A 293 -1.46 -6.76 36.93
C LEU A 293 -1.85 -6.37 38.35
N THR A 294 -1.90 -5.06 38.62
CA THR A 294 -2.37 -4.51 39.89
C THR A 294 -3.87 -4.26 39.88
N HIS A 295 -4.51 -4.22 41.06
CA HIS A 295 -5.93 -3.88 41.17
C HIS A 295 -6.26 -2.49 40.60
N GLU A 296 -5.34 -1.53 40.76
CA GLU A 296 -5.46 -0.17 40.22
C GLU A 296 -5.43 -0.17 38.69
N CYS A 297 -4.48 -0.90 38.10
CA CYS A 297 -4.37 -1.04 36.64
C CYS A 297 -5.64 -1.66 36.03
N VAL A 298 -6.14 -2.75 36.63
CA VAL A 298 -7.39 -3.38 36.17
C VAL A 298 -8.58 -2.43 36.37
N ALA A 299 -8.61 -1.62 37.43
CA ALA A 299 -9.67 -0.62 37.62
C ALA A 299 -9.63 0.47 36.55
N GLY A 300 -8.42 0.87 36.12
CA GLY A 300 -8.20 1.74 34.97
C GLY A 300 -8.75 1.14 33.67
N ILE A 301 -8.54 -0.15 33.44
CA ILE A 301 -9.13 -0.87 32.30
C ILE A 301 -10.66 -0.79 32.38
N VAL A 302 -11.26 -1.14 33.52
CA VAL A 302 -12.74 -1.10 33.68
C VAL A 302 -13.31 0.29 33.42
N ALA A 303 -12.66 1.34 33.95
CA ALA A 303 -13.07 2.72 33.71
C ALA A 303 -12.98 3.10 32.23
N MET A 304 -11.90 2.69 31.54
CA MET A 304 -11.74 2.92 30.10
C MET A 304 -12.81 2.20 29.27
N LEU A 305 -13.07 0.91 29.55
CA LEU A 305 -14.10 0.13 28.85
C LEU A 305 -15.48 0.79 28.98
N ALA A 306 -15.82 1.24 30.19
CA ALA A 306 -17.09 1.88 30.48
C ALA A 306 -17.28 3.21 29.73
N ARG A 307 -16.22 4.01 29.60
CA ARG A 307 -16.24 5.27 28.85
C ARG A 307 -16.30 5.06 27.33
N THR A 308 -15.75 3.95 26.85
CA THR A 308 -15.58 3.66 25.41
C THR A 308 -16.56 2.63 24.88
N THR A 309 -17.74 2.51 25.49
CA THR A 309 -18.76 1.51 25.10
C THR A 309 -19.22 1.62 23.65
N THR A 310 -19.26 2.83 23.12
CA THR A 310 -19.79 3.14 21.77
C THR A 310 -19.00 4.23 21.05
N SER A 311 -17.93 4.76 21.65
CA SER A 311 -17.24 5.96 21.16
C SER A 311 -15.98 5.67 20.33
N LEU A 312 -15.50 4.42 20.30
CA LEU A 312 -14.34 4.05 19.49
C LEU A 312 -14.74 3.81 18.04
N ASP A 313 -14.12 4.55 17.12
CA ASP A 313 -14.15 4.28 15.69
C ASP A 313 -13.04 3.27 15.36
N ASP A 314 -13.38 1.97 15.39
CA ASP A 314 -12.44 0.87 15.10
C ASP A 314 -12.38 0.54 13.59
N SER A 315 -12.60 1.55 12.71
CA SER A 315 -12.49 1.38 11.26
C SER A 315 -11.08 0.96 10.81
N LEU A 316 -10.06 1.17 11.66
CA LEU A 316 -8.68 0.74 11.48
C LEU A 316 -8.18 0.06 12.77
N SER A 317 -8.51 -1.23 12.98
CA SER A 317 -7.92 -2.04 14.06
C SER A 317 -6.39 -1.97 14.03
N LEU A 318 -5.80 -1.48 15.12
CA LEU A 318 -4.35 -1.42 15.31
C LEU A 318 -3.79 -2.68 16.00
N HIS A 319 -4.68 -3.50 16.58
CA HIS A 319 -4.32 -4.77 17.22
C HIS A 319 -3.54 -5.72 16.29
N GLY A 320 -3.92 -5.79 15.01
CA GLY A 320 -3.21 -6.55 13.97
C GLY A 320 -1.71 -6.23 13.89
N ALA A 321 -1.41 -4.94 13.76
CA ALA A 321 -0.04 -4.44 13.68
C ALA A 321 0.72 -4.61 14.99
N PHE A 322 0.05 -4.37 16.12
CA PHE A 322 0.61 -4.53 17.46
C PHE A 322 1.04 -5.97 17.75
N SER A 323 0.16 -6.94 17.55
CA SER A 323 0.48 -8.35 17.83
C SER A 323 1.61 -8.85 16.93
N SER A 324 1.62 -8.41 15.66
CA SER A 324 2.72 -8.68 14.75
C SER A 324 4.05 -8.18 15.33
N ALA A 325 4.10 -6.91 15.76
CA ALA A 325 5.29 -6.29 16.36
C ALA A 325 5.75 -6.97 17.65
N VAL A 326 4.81 -7.41 18.49
CA VAL A 326 5.10 -7.96 19.82
C VAL A 326 5.44 -9.46 19.79
N SER A 327 4.70 -10.22 19.00
CA SER A 327 4.81 -11.69 18.97
C SER A 327 5.76 -12.19 17.87
N GLY A 328 6.08 -11.33 16.89
CA GLY A 328 6.79 -11.71 15.68
C GLY A 328 6.02 -12.71 14.80
N ARG A 329 4.74 -12.93 15.10
CA ARG A 329 3.83 -13.83 14.39
C ARG A 329 2.63 -13.01 13.91
N TYR A 330 2.16 -13.33 12.71
CA TYR A 330 0.90 -12.76 12.24
C TYR A 330 -0.25 -13.33 13.08
N LEU A 331 -1.19 -12.47 13.49
CA LEU A 331 -2.40 -12.89 14.17
C LEU A 331 -3.19 -13.84 13.28
N GLU A 332 -3.54 -15.02 13.81
CA GLU A 332 -4.48 -15.93 13.15
C GLU A 332 -5.89 -15.32 12.99
N PHE A 333 -6.18 -14.25 13.74
CA PHE A 333 -7.47 -13.56 13.75
C PHE A 333 -7.28 -12.04 13.59
N ASP A 334 -7.67 -11.53 12.43
CA ASP A 334 -7.84 -10.09 12.18
C ASP A 334 -9.31 -9.84 11.88
N ALA A 335 -10.03 -9.33 12.90
CA ALA A 335 -11.47 -9.11 12.84
C ALA A 335 -11.90 -8.25 11.63
N LYS A 336 -10.99 -7.43 11.08
CA LYS A 336 -11.26 -6.62 9.89
C LYS A 336 -11.23 -7.43 8.60
N PHE A 337 -10.37 -8.43 8.48
CA PHE A 337 -10.31 -9.31 7.30
C PHE A 337 -11.37 -10.42 7.35
N ASP A 338 -11.82 -10.78 8.55
CA ASP A 338 -12.90 -11.74 8.80
C ASP A 338 -14.28 -11.07 8.97
N ALA A 339 -14.43 -9.79 8.63
CA ALA A 339 -15.63 -8.97 8.88
C ALA A 339 -16.94 -9.51 8.27
N ASP A 340 -16.86 -10.49 7.36
CA ASP A 340 -18.02 -11.22 6.83
C ASP A 340 -18.65 -12.18 7.87
N LYS A 341 -18.00 -12.42 9.01
CA LYS A 341 -18.51 -13.25 10.11
C LYS A 341 -19.12 -12.38 11.21
N GLU A 342 -20.30 -12.77 11.71
CA GLU A 342 -21.02 -12.02 12.77
C GLU A 342 -20.18 -11.80 14.04
N ASP A 343 -19.37 -12.79 14.42
CA ASP A 343 -18.49 -12.69 15.59
C ASP A 343 -17.32 -11.70 15.38
N ALA A 344 -16.87 -11.53 14.13
CA ALA A 344 -15.83 -10.56 13.78
C ALA A 344 -16.37 -9.12 13.77
N VAL A 345 -17.61 -8.91 13.32
CA VAL A 345 -18.29 -7.61 13.41
C VAL A 345 -18.52 -7.20 14.87
N LYS A 346 -18.94 -8.13 15.73
CA LYS A 346 -19.06 -7.88 17.19
C LYS A 346 -17.72 -7.52 17.82
N ALA A 347 -16.64 -8.20 17.41
CA ALA A 347 -15.28 -7.92 17.87
C ALA A 347 -14.73 -6.54 17.47
N LEU A 348 -15.34 -5.85 16.50
CA LEU A 348 -14.98 -4.49 16.06
C LEU A 348 -15.92 -3.41 16.60
N THR A 349 -16.98 -3.77 17.33
CA THR A 349 -18.03 -2.82 17.72
C THR A 349 -18.38 -2.85 19.20
N ALA A 350 -17.89 -3.83 19.96
CA ALA A 350 -18.13 -3.92 21.40
C ALA A 350 -17.00 -4.64 22.15
N TRP A 351 -16.82 -4.27 23.42
CA TRP A 351 -15.89 -4.94 24.34
C TRP A 351 -16.40 -6.33 24.77
N ASN A 352 -15.60 -7.37 24.55
CA ASN A 352 -15.91 -8.72 25.03
C ASN A 352 -15.49 -8.88 26.51
N LEU A 353 -16.47 -8.72 27.41
CA LEU A 353 -16.25 -8.80 28.85
C LEU A 353 -15.80 -10.19 29.33
N ASP A 354 -16.23 -11.26 28.65
CA ASP A 354 -15.80 -12.63 29.00
C ASP A 354 -14.31 -12.83 28.71
N ALA A 355 -13.84 -12.33 27.56
CA ALA A 355 -12.43 -12.33 27.22
C ALA A 355 -11.57 -11.51 28.21
N VAL A 356 -12.08 -10.38 28.70
CA VAL A 356 -11.39 -9.57 29.71
C VAL A 356 -11.23 -10.34 31.03
N VAL A 357 -12.31 -10.94 31.53
CA VAL A 357 -12.26 -11.71 32.79
C VAL A 357 -11.36 -12.93 32.64
N GLU A 358 -11.49 -13.66 31.54
CA GLU A 358 -10.66 -14.84 31.25
C GLU A 358 -9.17 -14.48 31.15
N ALA A 359 -8.82 -13.42 30.42
CA ALA A 359 -7.42 -13.02 30.23
C ALA A 359 -6.76 -12.53 31.54
N VAL A 360 -7.48 -11.75 32.37
CA VAL A 360 -6.95 -11.30 33.67
C VAL A 360 -6.72 -12.50 34.59
N ASN A 361 -7.68 -13.43 34.68
CA ASN A 361 -7.55 -14.62 35.52
C ASN A 361 -6.48 -15.60 34.98
N ALA A 362 -6.28 -15.66 33.67
CA ALA A 362 -5.22 -16.46 33.05
C ALA A 362 -3.83 -15.87 33.35
N LYS A 363 -3.69 -14.54 33.32
CA LYS A 363 -2.44 -13.84 33.67
C LYS A 363 -2.15 -13.92 35.17
N MET A 364 -3.17 -13.78 36.02
CA MET A 364 -3.08 -13.76 37.48
C MET A 364 -4.03 -14.80 38.10
N PRO A 365 -3.62 -16.08 38.23
CA PRO A 365 -4.45 -17.10 38.88
C PRO A 365 -4.73 -16.74 40.34
N GLY A 366 -6.00 -16.61 40.71
CA GLY A 366 -6.42 -16.20 42.06
C GLY A 366 -6.50 -14.69 42.26
N PHE A 367 -6.59 -13.90 41.19
CA PHE A 367 -6.81 -12.46 41.27
C PHE A 367 -8.15 -12.10 41.93
N GLU A 368 -8.11 -11.21 42.92
CA GLU A 368 -9.28 -10.75 43.65
C GLU A 368 -9.93 -9.57 42.91
N TRP A 369 -11.15 -9.76 42.41
CA TRP A 369 -11.83 -8.72 41.62
C TRP A 369 -12.53 -7.66 42.47
N VAL A 370 -12.92 -7.98 43.71
CA VAL A 370 -13.67 -7.04 44.57
C VAL A 370 -12.92 -5.71 44.79
N PRO A 371 -11.59 -5.69 45.08
CA PRO A 371 -10.84 -4.45 45.23
C PRO A 371 -10.76 -3.59 43.96
N VAL A 372 -10.88 -4.17 42.76
CA VAL A 372 -10.89 -3.43 41.49
C VAL A 372 -12.05 -2.45 41.46
N PHE A 373 -13.25 -2.92 41.80
CA PHE A 373 -14.46 -2.10 41.75
C PHE A 373 -14.46 -1.01 42.83
N ALA A 374 -13.74 -1.21 43.94
CA ALA A 374 -13.53 -0.17 44.94
C ALA A 374 -12.58 0.96 44.47
N GLN A 375 -11.84 0.75 43.37
CA GLN A 375 -10.85 1.68 42.82
C GLN A 375 -11.28 2.27 41.46
N LEU A 376 -12.58 2.27 41.14
CA LEU A 376 -13.09 2.84 39.88
C LEU A 376 -12.99 4.37 39.78
N ASP A 377 -12.67 5.05 40.88
CA ASP A 377 -12.42 6.49 40.95
C ASP A 377 -11.06 6.84 40.33
N GLN A 378 -10.98 6.68 39.01
CA GLN A 378 -9.78 6.92 38.21
C GLN A 378 -9.88 8.28 37.49
N PRO A 379 -8.76 8.93 37.16
CA PRO A 379 -8.75 10.18 36.37
C PRO A 379 -9.46 10.05 35.02
N SER A 380 -9.57 8.83 34.50
CA SER A 380 -10.25 8.47 33.25
C SER A 380 -11.77 8.31 33.38
N ALA A 381 -12.38 8.58 34.53
CA ALA A 381 -13.78 8.26 34.81
C ALA A 381 -14.84 9.24 34.22
N ASP A 382 -14.48 10.20 33.39
CA ASP A 382 -15.45 11.19 32.87
C ASP A 382 -16.42 10.60 31.81
N GLY A 383 -17.65 11.14 31.75
CA GLY A 383 -18.61 10.85 30.68
C GLY A 383 -19.39 9.54 30.81
N LYS A 384 -19.99 9.28 31.98
CA LYS A 384 -20.62 7.98 32.25
C LYS A 384 -22.09 7.93 31.83
N SER A 385 -22.35 7.19 30.77
CA SER A 385 -23.68 6.92 30.21
C SER A 385 -24.38 5.74 30.91
N ALA A 386 -25.67 5.54 30.59
CA ALA A 386 -26.40 4.33 31.00
C ALA A 386 -25.66 3.04 30.57
N ASP A 387 -25.06 3.04 29.38
CA ASP A 387 -24.32 1.89 28.84
C ASP A 387 -23.02 1.63 29.61
N ALA A 388 -22.33 2.70 30.04
CA ALA A 388 -21.17 2.60 30.93
C ALA A 388 -21.52 1.86 32.22
N LEU A 389 -22.66 2.21 32.84
CA LEU A 389 -23.11 1.57 34.07
C LEU A 389 -23.55 0.12 33.86
N ARG A 390 -24.25 -0.18 32.75
CA ARG A 390 -24.59 -1.57 32.37
C ARG A 390 -23.34 -2.41 32.15
N LEU A 391 -22.30 -1.86 31.51
CA LEU A 391 -21.03 -2.54 31.28
C LEU A 391 -20.34 -2.87 32.62
N VAL A 392 -20.21 -1.91 33.52
CA VAL A 392 -19.58 -2.11 34.84
C VAL A 392 -20.35 -3.16 35.67
N ALA A 393 -21.69 -3.08 35.70
CA ALA A 393 -22.51 -4.06 36.41
C ALA A 393 -22.40 -5.46 35.81
N SER A 394 -22.37 -5.57 34.48
CA SER A 394 -22.21 -6.85 33.76
C SER A 394 -20.83 -7.46 34.02
N LEU A 395 -19.78 -6.65 33.99
CA LEU A 395 -18.42 -7.09 34.27
C LEU A 395 -18.28 -7.54 35.72
N HIS A 396 -18.83 -6.79 36.68
CA HIS A 396 -18.85 -7.20 38.09
C HIS A 396 -19.55 -8.54 38.28
N LYS A 397 -20.70 -8.74 37.65
CA LYS A 397 -21.44 -10.01 37.72
C LYS A 397 -20.63 -11.19 37.17
N LYS A 398 -19.95 -11.00 36.04
CA LYS A 398 -19.09 -12.02 35.42
C LYS A 398 -17.86 -12.34 36.27
N ALA A 399 -17.19 -11.31 36.79
CA ALA A 399 -15.95 -11.43 37.55
C ALA A 399 -16.16 -11.94 38.98
N CYS A 400 -17.16 -11.41 39.69
CA CYS A 400 -17.41 -11.70 41.10
C CYS A 400 -18.54 -12.71 41.35
N GLY A 401 -19.26 -13.13 40.30
CA GLY A 401 -20.41 -14.05 40.40
C GLY A 401 -21.65 -13.46 41.09
N ARG A 402 -21.66 -12.16 41.40
CA ARG A 402 -22.74 -11.48 42.13
C ARG A 402 -23.01 -10.08 41.61
N ALA A 403 -24.18 -9.53 41.94
CA ALA A 403 -24.59 -8.20 41.52
C ALA A 403 -23.68 -7.09 42.08
N LEU A 404 -23.55 -5.96 41.36
CA LEU A 404 -22.70 -4.84 41.76
C LEU A 404 -23.21 -4.21 43.06
N PRO A 405 -22.43 -4.21 44.16
CA PRO A 405 -22.88 -3.62 45.41
C PRO A 405 -23.04 -2.11 45.29
N ALA A 406 -24.17 -1.57 45.76
CA ALA A 406 -24.41 -0.12 45.78
C ALA A 406 -23.32 0.66 46.54
N ALA A 407 -22.66 0.02 47.52
CA ALA A 407 -21.54 0.60 48.27
C ALA A 407 -20.35 1.02 47.39
N VAL A 408 -20.18 0.41 46.20
CA VAL A 408 -19.15 0.81 45.23
C VAL A 408 -19.41 2.22 44.69
N LEU A 409 -20.68 2.54 44.37
CA LEU A 409 -21.08 3.85 43.86
C LEU A 409 -21.25 4.89 44.96
N LEU A 410 -21.66 4.46 46.15
CA LEU A 410 -21.90 5.32 47.31
C LEU A 410 -20.65 5.58 48.16
N GLY A 411 -19.50 5.03 47.77
CA GLY A 411 -18.22 5.27 48.43
C GLY A 411 -17.72 6.72 48.28
N SER A 412 -16.58 7.03 48.88
CA SER A 412 -15.94 8.34 48.71
C SER A 412 -15.14 8.38 47.40
N TRP A 413 -15.60 9.16 46.42
CA TRP A 413 -14.89 9.42 45.17
C TRP A 413 -14.23 10.80 45.20
N ARG A 414 -13.04 10.91 44.59
CA ARG A 414 -12.33 12.15 44.31
C ARG A 414 -12.96 12.88 43.13
N ASN A 415 -13.41 12.13 42.10
CA ASN A 415 -14.17 12.69 40.98
C ASN A 415 -15.68 12.68 41.30
N SER A 416 -16.16 13.74 41.96
CA SER A 416 -17.56 13.87 42.35
C SER A 416 -18.53 13.99 41.17
N GLU A 417 -18.09 14.53 40.04
CA GLU A 417 -18.91 14.66 38.83
C GLU A 417 -19.21 13.29 38.23
N ALA A 418 -18.16 12.49 38.01
CA ALA A 418 -18.29 11.12 37.54
C ALA A 418 -19.05 10.21 38.52
N GLN A 419 -19.02 10.50 39.83
CA GLN A 419 -19.81 9.78 40.81
C GLN A 419 -21.30 10.13 40.69
N LEU A 420 -21.64 11.42 40.60
CA LEU A 420 -23.02 11.89 40.47
C LEU A 420 -23.66 11.42 39.18
N ASP A 421 -22.92 11.40 38.07
CA ASP A 421 -23.40 10.86 36.80
C ASP A 421 -23.79 9.39 36.93
N LEU A 422 -22.95 8.55 37.55
CA LEU A 422 -23.32 7.14 37.79
C LEU A 422 -24.54 6.98 38.69
N LEU A 423 -24.65 7.80 39.73
CA LEU A 423 -25.80 7.75 40.63
C LEU A 423 -27.08 8.16 39.90
N ALA A 424 -27.03 9.17 39.04
CA ALA A 424 -28.14 9.55 38.18
C ALA A 424 -28.55 8.39 37.25
N GLN A 425 -27.58 7.77 36.56
CA GLN A 425 -27.85 6.60 35.71
C GLN A 425 -28.37 5.40 36.51
N ALA A 426 -27.89 5.17 37.73
CA ALA A 426 -28.35 4.07 38.59
C ALA A 426 -29.81 4.24 39.03
N LEU A 427 -30.25 5.49 39.24
CA LEU A 427 -31.66 5.79 39.51
C LEU A 427 -32.53 5.50 38.29
N ASP A 428 -32.07 5.83 37.08
CA ASP A 428 -32.81 5.55 35.85
C ASP A 428 -32.85 4.05 35.52
N LEU A 429 -31.79 3.31 35.84
CA LEU A 429 -31.66 1.86 35.59
C LEU A 429 -32.09 0.97 36.77
N ARG A 430 -32.81 1.54 37.75
CA ARG A 430 -33.24 0.88 39.00
C ARG A 430 -33.95 -0.46 38.83
N ASP A 431 -34.66 -0.66 37.71
CA ASP A 431 -35.42 -1.87 37.42
C ASP A 431 -34.71 -2.82 36.43
N GLU A 432 -33.60 -2.37 35.82
CA GLU A 432 -32.81 -3.14 34.83
C GLU A 432 -31.55 -3.78 35.44
N VAL A 433 -30.93 -3.12 36.41
CA VAL A 433 -29.70 -3.58 37.07
C VAL A 433 -30.02 -4.09 38.47
N ASP A 434 -29.56 -5.30 38.79
CA ASP A 434 -29.68 -5.85 40.14
C ASP A 434 -28.66 -5.16 41.07
N TRP A 435 -29.15 -4.49 42.10
CA TRP A 435 -28.35 -3.77 43.10
C TRP A 435 -28.27 -4.50 44.44
N THR A 436 -28.86 -5.70 44.55
CA THR A 436 -29.06 -6.41 45.83
C THR A 436 -27.83 -7.19 46.33
N GLY A 437 -26.65 -6.98 45.72
CA GLY A 437 -25.39 -7.68 46.04
C GLY A 437 -24.78 -7.40 47.42
N GLY A 438 -25.43 -6.57 48.25
CA GLY A 438 -25.12 -6.37 49.66
C GLY A 438 -26.25 -6.92 50.53
N THR A 439 -25.90 -7.66 51.56
CA THR A 439 -26.80 -8.06 52.65
C THR A 439 -27.75 -6.91 53.00
N ARG A 440 -29.07 -7.18 52.98
CA ARG A 440 -30.09 -6.29 53.54
C ARG A 440 -29.55 -5.68 54.82
N VAL A 441 -29.34 -4.37 54.84
CA VAL A 441 -29.24 -3.64 56.12
C VAL A 441 -30.59 -3.85 56.78
N GLN A 442 -30.65 -4.76 57.75
CA GLN A 442 -31.78 -4.84 58.65
C GLN A 442 -31.85 -3.50 59.39
N SER A 443 -32.98 -2.84 59.22
CA SER A 443 -33.38 -1.60 59.89
C SER A 443 -33.24 -1.67 61.39
#